data_AF-A0A136LJ91-F1
#
_entry.id   AF-A0A136LJ91-F1
#
_cell.length_a   1.000
_cell.length_b   1.000
_cell.length_c   1.000
_cell.angle_alpha   90.00
_cell.angle_beta   90.00
_cell.angle_gamma   90.00
#
_symmetry.space_group_name_H-M   'P 1'
#
loop_
_entity.id
_entity.type
_entity.pdbx_description
1 polymer ?
#
loop_
_entity_poly.entity_id
_entity_poly.type
_entity_poly.pdbx_seq_one_letter_code
_entity_poly.pdbx_strand_id
1 'polypeptide(L)'
;MNINNTYLHNYRTLYFDTSAFTFYTQHHNRLGSRYKVRVRKYMDTDTAFFEIKHRTNQSRTIKSRMPIPDLVTQLGDPLIAFAHEHAACDADRLEPKLWNEYVRMTLVSKNRPERVTLDMNLRYYWKTDLAALSGIVIIEVKQQQHTQSAEIIQQMRRLSARPQSYSKYAAGVYSLYDGVKVNNFKPQIRIVNKIMQGVFQNEFTH
;
A
#
# COMPACT_ATOMS: atom_id res chain seq x y z
N MET A 1 1.56 -0.97 -19.36
CA MET A 1 2.86 -1.62 -19.57
C MET A 1 2.57 -3.10 -19.67
N ASN A 2 3.02 -3.73 -20.74
CA ASN A 2 2.90 -5.17 -20.92
C ASN A 2 4.18 -5.79 -20.35
N ILE A 3 4.04 -6.76 -19.45
CA ILE A 3 5.15 -7.60 -18.96
C ILE A 3 4.67 -9.03 -19.14
N ASN A 4 5.46 -9.88 -19.80
CA ASN A 4 5.11 -11.29 -20.08
C ASN A 4 3.73 -11.46 -20.76
N ASN A 5 3.40 -10.57 -21.70
CA ASN A 5 2.13 -10.55 -22.45
C ASN A 5 0.85 -10.30 -21.63
N THR A 6 0.99 -9.82 -20.38
CA THR A 6 -0.15 -9.40 -19.54
C THR A 6 -0.04 -7.94 -19.13
N TYR A 7 -1.21 -7.31 -18.95
CA TYR A 7 -1.36 -5.96 -18.40
C TYR A 7 -1.75 -5.96 -16.92
N LEU A 8 -2.10 -7.14 -16.40
CA LEU A 8 -2.53 -7.38 -15.03
C LEU A 8 -1.47 -8.21 -14.33
N HIS A 9 -0.96 -7.68 -13.22
CA HIS A 9 0.14 -8.30 -12.49
C HIS A 9 -0.25 -8.59 -11.05
N ASN A 10 0.07 -9.78 -10.58
CA ASN A 10 -0.26 -10.25 -9.24
C ASN A 10 0.85 -9.86 -8.26
N TYR A 11 0.46 -9.21 -7.16
CA TYR A 11 1.36 -8.80 -6.10
C TYR A 11 0.96 -9.46 -4.79
N ARG A 12 1.95 -9.99 -4.08
CA ARG A 12 1.80 -10.45 -2.70
C ARG A 12 2.82 -9.73 -1.83
N THR A 13 2.37 -9.11 -0.75
CA THR A 13 3.23 -8.36 0.18
C THR A 13 2.96 -8.82 1.61
N LEU A 14 4.00 -9.17 2.36
CA LEU A 14 3.92 -9.35 3.82
C LEU A 14 4.47 -8.11 4.50
N TYR A 15 3.67 -7.48 5.36
CA TYR A 15 4.13 -6.37 6.19
C TYR A 15 4.65 -6.86 7.53
N PHE A 16 5.70 -6.21 8.01
CA PHE A 16 6.30 -6.41 9.33
C PHE A 16 6.12 -5.17 10.18
N ASP A 17 5.92 -5.37 11.47
CA ASP A 17 5.88 -4.33 12.50
C ASP A 17 6.25 -4.98 13.84
N THR A 18 6.39 -4.18 14.89
CA THR A 18 6.58 -4.69 16.25
C THR A 18 5.28 -5.26 16.80
N SER A 19 5.37 -6.06 17.87
CA SER A 19 4.19 -6.52 18.63
C SER A 19 3.26 -5.36 19.02
N ALA A 20 3.82 -4.19 19.35
CA ALA A 20 3.09 -2.97 19.71
C ALA A 20 2.60 -2.12 18.52
N PHE A 21 2.72 -2.59 17.27
CA PHE A 21 2.28 -1.86 16.08
C PHE A 21 2.93 -0.47 15.95
N THR A 22 4.24 -0.40 16.19
CA THR A 22 5.00 0.86 16.17
C THR A 22 4.81 1.62 14.86
N PHE A 23 5.00 0.99 13.70
CA PHE A 23 4.91 1.66 12.39
C PHE A 23 3.48 2.05 12.02
N TYR A 24 2.50 1.22 12.38
CA TYR A 24 1.10 1.57 12.26
C TYR A 24 0.79 2.83 13.09
N THR A 25 1.23 2.87 14.34
CA THR A 25 1.01 3.99 15.25
C THR A 25 1.68 5.27 14.74
N GLN A 26 2.91 5.18 14.24
CA GLN A 26 3.60 6.30 13.58
C GLN A 26 2.78 6.84 12.40
N HIS A 27 2.22 5.95 11.56
CA HIS A 27 1.40 6.35 10.42
C HIS A 27 0.05 6.96 10.85
N HIS A 28 -0.63 6.31 11.80
CA HIS A 28 -1.88 6.78 12.38
C HIS A 28 -1.73 8.17 12.98
N ASN A 29 -0.66 8.39 13.76
CA ASN A 29 -0.38 9.67 14.43
C ASN A 29 0.27 10.70 13.49
N ARG A 30 0.39 10.38 12.19
CA ARG A 30 0.92 11.28 11.14
C ARG A 30 2.34 11.78 11.42
N LEU A 31 3.16 11.02 12.14
CA LEU A 31 4.54 11.41 12.44
C LEU A 31 5.33 11.65 11.14
N GLY A 32 6.12 12.73 11.11
CA GLY A 32 6.89 13.11 9.92
C GLY A 32 7.90 12.02 9.53
N SER A 33 8.70 11.58 10.50
CA SER A 33 9.56 10.40 10.41
C SER A 33 8.76 9.14 10.71
N ARG A 34 8.61 8.26 9.72
CA ARG A 34 7.88 6.99 9.88
C ARG A 34 8.31 5.94 8.89
N TYR A 35 8.21 4.68 9.30
CA TYR A 35 8.69 3.54 8.53
C TYR A 35 7.54 2.65 8.04
N LYS A 36 7.84 1.84 7.04
CA LYS A 36 7.09 0.61 6.70
C LYS A 36 8.11 -0.43 6.27
N VAL A 37 8.00 -1.62 6.83
CA VAL A 37 8.87 -2.76 6.50
C VAL A 37 8.02 -3.86 5.88
N ARG A 38 8.50 -4.45 4.79
CA ARG A 38 7.73 -5.46 4.06
C ARG A 38 8.60 -6.36 3.20
N VAL A 39 8.14 -7.58 3.01
CA VAL A 39 8.57 -8.43 1.90
C VAL A 39 7.52 -8.31 0.79
N ARG A 40 7.94 -8.23 -0.48
CA ARG A 40 7.05 -8.15 -1.63
C ARG A 40 7.51 -9.08 -2.74
N LYS A 41 6.60 -9.93 -3.21
CA LYS A 41 6.76 -10.77 -4.40
C LYS A 41 5.91 -10.27 -5.57
N TYR A 42 6.53 -10.26 -6.74
CA TYR A 42 5.95 -9.96 -8.04
C TYR A 42 5.72 -11.31 -8.73
N MET A 43 4.51 -11.84 -8.63
CA MET A 43 4.23 -13.24 -8.95
C MET A 43 4.52 -13.56 -10.42
N ASP A 44 4.24 -12.63 -11.34
CA ASP A 44 4.40 -12.86 -12.79
C ASP A 44 5.85 -12.86 -13.26
N THR A 45 6.77 -12.30 -12.46
CA THR A 45 8.21 -12.26 -12.75
C THR A 45 9.02 -13.15 -11.82
N ASP A 46 8.36 -13.79 -10.85
CA ASP A 46 8.97 -14.54 -9.75
C ASP A 46 10.11 -13.81 -9.03
N THR A 47 9.97 -12.49 -8.84
CA THR A 47 10.96 -11.68 -8.12
C THR A 47 10.44 -11.28 -6.75
N ALA A 48 11.30 -11.35 -5.74
CA ALA A 48 10.98 -10.96 -4.37
C ALA A 48 12.01 -9.98 -3.80
N PHE A 49 11.53 -9.05 -2.96
CA PHE A 49 12.36 -8.05 -2.30
C PHE A 49 11.92 -7.85 -0.86
N PHE A 50 12.90 -7.75 0.04
CA PHE A 50 12.71 -7.10 1.33
C PHE A 50 12.84 -5.59 1.14
N GLU A 51 11.86 -4.81 1.57
CA GLU A 51 11.75 -3.38 1.31
C GLU A 51 11.48 -2.59 2.59
N ILE A 52 12.22 -1.51 2.76
CA ILE A 52 12.02 -0.53 3.84
C ILE A 52 11.71 0.82 3.21
N LYS A 53 10.60 1.42 3.64
CA LYS A 53 10.19 2.76 3.24
C LYS A 53 10.25 3.68 4.44
N HIS A 54 11.16 4.65 4.39
CA HIS A 54 11.27 5.69 5.39
C HIS A 54 10.73 7.00 4.82
N ARG A 55 9.64 7.52 5.38
CA ARG A 55 9.27 8.91 5.17
C ARG A 55 9.97 9.75 6.22
N THR A 56 10.66 10.80 5.81
CA THR A 56 11.42 11.70 6.69
C THR A 56 10.57 12.91 7.09
N ASN A 57 11.01 13.63 8.13
CA ASN A 57 10.38 14.89 8.55
C ASN A 57 10.34 15.96 7.44
N GLN A 58 11.27 15.89 6.49
CA GLN A 58 11.31 16.77 5.32
C GLN A 58 10.34 16.32 4.20
N SER A 59 9.40 15.43 4.50
CA SER A 59 8.44 14.84 3.56
C SER A 59 9.05 14.08 2.37
N ARG A 60 10.36 13.77 2.42
CA ARG A 60 11.02 12.86 1.48
C ARG A 60 10.70 11.41 1.83
N THR A 61 10.58 10.55 0.82
CA THR A 61 10.53 9.09 1.04
C THR A 61 11.80 8.45 0.51
N ILE A 62 12.55 7.80 1.39
CA ILE A 62 13.71 6.97 1.07
C ILE A 62 13.22 5.52 1.00
N LYS A 63 13.61 4.81 -0.06
CA LYS A 63 13.27 3.41 -0.25
C LYS A 63 14.55 2.61 -0.37
N SER A 64 14.79 1.75 0.61
CA SER A 64 15.85 0.74 0.57
C SER A 64 15.22 -0.61 0.24
N ARG A 65 15.90 -1.43 -0.56
CA ARG A 65 15.45 -2.81 -0.82
C ARG A 65 16.62 -3.75 -1.04
N MET A 66 16.41 -5.00 -0.66
CA MET A 66 17.33 -6.11 -0.89
C MET A 66 16.59 -7.23 -1.64
N PRO A 67 17.16 -7.78 -2.74
CA PRO A 67 16.59 -8.97 -3.39
C PRO A 67 16.62 -10.15 -2.42
N ILE A 68 15.58 -10.97 -2.45
CA ILE A 68 15.51 -12.21 -1.69
C ILE A 68 14.97 -13.33 -2.60
N PRO A 69 15.28 -14.61 -2.31
CA PRO A 69 14.85 -15.71 -3.17
C PRO A 69 13.33 -15.85 -3.24
N ASP A 70 12.63 -15.73 -2.11
CA ASP A 70 11.17 -15.84 -2.05
C ASP A 70 10.60 -15.07 -0.84
N LEU A 71 9.27 -15.07 -0.69
CA LEU A 71 8.55 -14.61 0.47
C LEU A 71 9.01 -15.35 1.73
N VAL A 72 9.27 -14.59 2.80
CA VAL A 72 9.62 -15.13 4.11
C VAL A 72 8.71 -14.54 5.18
N THR A 73 8.36 -15.36 6.17
CA THR A 73 7.61 -14.93 7.36
C THR A 73 8.51 -14.70 8.57
N GLN A 74 9.74 -15.22 8.53
CA GLN A 74 10.77 -15.01 9.54
C GLN A 74 11.93 -14.24 8.91
N LEU A 75 12.46 -13.27 9.65
CA LEU A 75 13.63 -12.51 9.23
C LEU A 75 14.88 -13.21 9.76
N GLY A 76 15.73 -13.70 8.86
CA GLY A 76 17.07 -14.18 9.22
C GLY A 76 18.07 -13.04 9.35
N ASP A 77 19.27 -13.35 9.83
CA ASP A 77 20.32 -12.37 10.15
C ASP A 77 20.58 -11.33 9.05
N PRO A 78 20.66 -11.70 7.74
CA PRO A 78 20.89 -10.69 6.69
C PRO A 78 19.74 -9.68 6.57
N LEU A 79 18.49 -10.11 6.78
CA LEU A 79 17.32 -9.22 6.71
C LEU A 79 17.24 -8.33 7.95
N ILE A 80 17.59 -8.87 9.12
CA ILE A 80 17.66 -8.12 10.37
C ILE A 80 18.76 -7.06 10.29
N ALA A 81 19.96 -7.41 9.83
CA ALA A 81 21.06 -6.45 9.63
C ALA A 81 20.66 -5.33 8.64
N PHE A 82 20.02 -5.68 7.53
CA PHE A 82 19.50 -4.71 6.57
C PHE A 82 18.42 -3.79 7.19
N ALA A 83 17.60 -4.33 8.09
CA ALA A 83 16.61 -3.53 8.82
C ALA A 83 17.25 -2.58 9.83
N HIS A 84 18.27 -3.01 10.57
CA HIS A 84 19.05 -2.15 11.47
C HIS A 84 19.71 -0.97 10.73
N GLU A 85 20.22 -1.20 9.52
CA GLU A 85 20.86 -0.15 8.71
C GLU A 85 19.86 0.92 8.23
N HIS A 86 18.61 0.54 7.94
CA HIS A 86 17.67 1.40 7.22
C HIS A 86 16.41 1.80 7.99
N ALA A 87 16.19 1.24 9.17
CA ALA A 87 15.07 1.58 10.04
C ALA A 87 15.57 1.90 11.45
N ALA A 88 15.23 3.09 11.95
CA ALA A 88 15.46 3.46 13.34
C ALA A 88 14.40 2.78 14.24
N CYS A 89 14.48 1.46 14.33
CA CYS A 89 13.62 0.61 15.15
C CYS A 89 14.42 -0.57 15.69
N ASP A 90 13.87 -1.22 16.71
CA ASP A 90 14.37 -2.52 17.17
C ASP A 90 14.02 -3.58 16.11
N ALA A 91 14.92 -3.78 15.14
CA ALA A 91 14.70 -4.67 14.00
C ALA A 91 14.52 -6.14 14.45
N ASP A 92 15.10 -6.51 15.60
CA ASP A 92 14.99 -7.85 16.19
C ASP A 92 13.57 -8.13 16.70
N ARG A 93 12.76 -7.09 16.92
CA ARG A 93 11.35 -7.22 17.33
C ARG A 93 10.36 -7.20 16.16
N LEU A 94 10.84 -7.19 14.93
CA LEU A 94 9.96 -7.21 13.76
C LEU A 94 9.35 -8.58 13.59
N GLU A 95 8.02 -8.60 13.60
CA GLU A 95 7.23 -9.79 13.34
C GLU A 95 6.28 -9.55 12.15
N PRO A 96 5.94 -10.61 11.41
CA PRO A 96 4.96 -10.49 10.34
C PRO A 96 3.59 -10.13 10.92
N LYS A 97 2.90 -9.19 10.26
CA LYS A 97 1.58 -8.68 10.69
C LYS A 97 0.48 -8.99 9.71
N LEU A 98 0.66 -8.75 8.42
CA LEU A 98 -0.41 -9.05 7.48
C LEU A 98 0.10 -9.26 6.08
N TRP A 99 -0.58 -10.16 5.39
CA TRP A 99 -0.51 -10.29 3.96
C TRP A 99 -1.42 -9.26 3.30
N ASN A 100 -0.94 -8.68 2.21
CA ASN A 100 -1.72 -7.89 1.30
C ASN A 100 -1.52 -8.40 -0.13
N GLU A 101 -2.62 -8.81 -0.75
CA GLU A 101 -2.69 -9.23 -2.14
C GLU A 101 -3.51 -8.24 -2.95
N TYR A 102 -3.14 -8.07 -4.21
CA TYR A 102 -3.88 -7.28 -5.18
C TYR A 102 -3.38 -7.57 -6.60
N VAL A 103 -4.23 -7.27 -7.58
CA VAL A 103 -3.88 -7.24 -9.00
C VAL A 103 -3.62 -5.79 -9.39
N ARG A 104 -2.50 -5.51 -10.06
CA ARG A 104 -2.14 -4.16 -10.49
C ARG A 104 -2.08 -4.07 -12.00
N MET A 105 -2.78 -3.08 -12.54
CA MET A 105 -2.53 -2.55 -13.88
C MET A 105 -1.63 -1.32 -13.78
N THR A 106 -0.66 -1.20 -14.68
CA THR A 106 0.22 -0.02 -14.76
C THR A 106 0.11 0.66 -16.11
N LEU A 107 -0.28 1.93 -16.13
CA LEU A 107 -0.31 2.79 -17.31
C LEU A 107 0.88 3.76 -17.23
N VAL A 108 1.64 3.88 -18.30
CA VAL A 108 2.78 4.79 -18.41
C VAL A 108 2.49 5.72 -19.58
N SER A 109 2.56 7.03 -19.35
CA SER A 109 2.37 7.99 -20.42
C SER A 109 3.52 7.92 -21.43
N LYS A 110 3.19 8.01 -22.71
CA LYS A 110 4.18 8.09 -23.81
C LYS A 110 4.75 9.51 -23.98
N ASN A 111 4.04 10.52 -23.47
CA ASN A 111 4.29 11.93 -23.78
C ASN A 111 4.76 12.73 -22.56
N ARG A 112 4.60 12.19 -21.34
CA ARG A 112 4.90 12.88 -20.07
C ARG A 112 5.50 11.90 -19.06
N PRO A 113 6.31 12.37 -18.09
CA PRO A 113 6.80 11.56 -16.98
C PRO A 113 5.68 11.30 -15.95
N GLU A 114 4.66 10.56 -16.39
CA GLU A 114 3.48 10.19 -15.61
C GLU A 114 3.30 8.67 -15.64
N ARG A 115 3.03 8.11 -14.45
CA ARG A 115 2.66 6.70 -14.30
C ARG A 115 1.44 6.59 -13.40
N VAL A 116 0.45 5.86 -13.85
CA VAL A 116 -0.77 5.53 -13.12
C VAL A 116 -0.73 4.04 -12.78
N THR A 117 -1.08 3.69 -11.55
CA THR A 117 -1.33 2.29 -11.19
C THR A 117 -2.72 2.12 -10.62
N LEU A 118 -3.41 1.08 -11.04
CA LEU A 118 -4.73 0.69 -10.56
C LEU A 118 -4.56 -0.62 -9.81
N ASP A 119 -4.79 -0.62 -8.49
CA ASP A 119 -4.78 -1.82 -7.68
C ASP A 119 -6.23 -2.28 -7.45
N MET A 120 -6.50 -3.53 -7.81
CA MET A 120 -7.81 -4.16 -7.80
C MET A 120 -7.75 -5.45 -6.97
N ASN A 121 -8.91 -5.97 -6.57
CA ASN A 121 -9.04 -7.21 -5.81
C ASN A 121 -8.16 -7.20 -4.55
N LEU A 122 -8.16 -6.07 -3.82
CA LEU A 122 -7.37 -5.94 -2.60
C LEU A 122 -7.89 -6.89 -1.54
N ARG A 123 -7.00 -7.73 -1.02
CA ARG A 123 -7.25 -8.61 0.12
C ARG A 123 -6.18 -8.40 1.18
N TYR A 124 -6.61 -8.45 2.43
CA TYR A 124 -5.77 -8.46 3.61
C TYR A 124 -6.06 -9.73 4.39
N TYR A 125 -5.04 -10.42 4.86
CA TYR A 125 -5.25 -11.55 5.76
C TYR A 125 -4.09 -11.76 6.71
N TRP A 126 -4.42 -12.30 7.88
CA TRP A 126 -3.44 -12.75 8.87
C TRP A 126 -4.04 -13.88 9.68
N LYS A 127 -3.35 -15.03 9.75
CA LYS A 127 -3.89 -16.25 10.37
C LYS A 127 -5.29 -16.57 9.81
N THR A 128 -6.33 -16.56 10.65
CA THR A 128 -7.73 -16.84 10.28
C THR A 128 -8.50 -15.62 9.82
N ASP A 129 -7.99 -14.42 10.06
CA ASP A 129 -8.68 -13.16 9.77
C ASP A 129 -8.48 -12.76 8.30
N LEU A 130 -9.56 -12.34 7.66
CA LEU A 130 -9.61 -11.96 6.25
C LEU A 130 -10.48 -10.72 6.07
N ALA A 131 -9.97 -9.74 5.33
CA ALA A 131 -10.72 -8.59 4.85
C ALA A 131 -10.50 -8.41 3.35
N ALA A 132 -11.59 -8.37 2.57
CA ALA A 132 -11.57 -8.14 1.14
C ALA A 132 -12.26 -6.82 0.80
N LEU A 133 -11.61 -5.98 0.00
CA LEU A 133 -12.17 -4.71 -0.46
C LEU A 133 -12.76 -4.88 -1.86
N SER A 134 -13.78 -5.73 -1.94
CA SER A 134 -14.50 -6.01 -3.18
C SER A 134 -15.11 -4.73 -3.76
N GLY A 135 -14.95 -4.51 -5.07
CA GLY A 135 -15.45 -3.31 -5.75
C GLY A 135 -14.62 -2.04 -5.52
N ILE A 136 -13.52 -2.10 -4.76
CA ILE A 136 -12.61 -0.97 -4.58
C ILE A 136 -11.42 -1.07 -5.53
N VAL A 137 -11.15 0.05 -6.22
CA VAL A 137 -9.91 0.26 -6.98
C VAL A 137 -9.11 1.38 -6.35
N ILE A 138 -7.85 1.11 -6.02
CA ILE A 138 -6.92 2.14 -5.54
C ILE A 138 -6.10 2.65 -6.71
N ILE A 139 -6.35 3.91 -7.10
CA ILE A 139 -5.63 4.58 -8.19
C ILE A 139 -4.52 5.44 -7.60
N GLU A 140 -3.27 5.16 -7.96
CA GLU A 140 -2.10 5.96 -7.58
C GLU A 140 -1.52 6.62 -8.84
N VAL A 141 -1.48 7.95 -8.85
CA VAL A 141 -0.91 8.76 -9.93
C VAL A 141 0.44 9.31 -9.47
N LYS A 142 1.50 9.03 -10.24
CA LYS A 142 2.86 9.55 -10.00
C LYS A 142 3.28 10.46 -11.13
N GLN A 143 3.71 11.65 -10.77
CA GLN A 143 4.17 12.69 -11.69
C GLN A 143 5.48 13.29 -11.16
N GLN A 144 6.34 13.76 -12.06
CA GLN A 144 7.58 14.44 -11.67
C GLN A 144 7.32 15.84 -11.07
N GLN A 145 6.31 16.53 -11.56
CA GLN A 145 5.75 17.75 -10.97
C GLN A 145 4.25 17.56 -10.77
N HIS A 146 3.73 17.99 -9.62
CA HIS A 146 2.30 17.93 -9.33
C HIS A 146 1.54 18.93 -10.20
N THR A 147 0.96 18.46 -11.30
CA THR A 147 0.13 19.29 -12.18
C THR A 147 -1.31 18.82 -12.10
N GLN A 148 -2.22 19.73 -11.75
CA GLN A 148 -3.66 19.45 -11.73
C GLN A 148 -4.23 19.20 -13.14
N SER A 149 -3.44 19.48 -14.19
CA SER A 149 -3.83 19.36 -15.59
C SER A 149 -3.72 17.95 -16.16
N ALA A 150 -3.24 16.96 -15.40
CA ALA A 150 -3.24 15.59 -15.90
C ALA A 150 -4.67 15.09 -16.17
N GLU A 151 -4.85 14.53 -17.37
CA GLU A 151 -6.15 14.06 -17.86
C GLU A 151 -6.81 13.13 -16.86
N ILE A 152 -6.05 12.21 -16.26
CA ILE A 152 -6.59 11.28 -15.28
C ILE A 152 -7.13 11.97 -14.02
N ILE A 153 -6.45 13.03 -13.54
CA ILE A 153 -6.92 13.79 -12.37
C ILE A 153 -8.22 14.52 -12.71
N GLN A 154 -8.33 15.06 -13.92
CA GLN A 154 -9.56 15.70 -14.39
C GLN A 154 -10.71 14.68 -14.52
N GLN A 155 -10.47 13.49 -15.06
CA GLN A 155 -11.47 12.44 -15.14
C GLN A 155 -11.93 11.98 -13.76
N MET A 156 -11.00 11.79 -12.81
CA MET A 156 -11.36 11.43 -11.43
C MET A 156 -12.25 12.51 -10.78
N ARG A 157 -12.00 13.79 -11.03
CA ARG A 157 -12.86 14.88 -10.54
C ARG A 157 -14.27 14.81 -11.12
N ARG A 158 -14.41 14.51 -12.42
CA ARG A 158 -15.73 14.33 -13.06
C ARG A 158 -16.50 13.15 -12.48
N LEU A 159 -15.80 12.11 -12.04
CA LEU A 159 -16.37 10.96 -11.33
C LEU A 159 -16.57 11.21 -9.83
N SER A 160 -16.45 12.45 -9.35
CA SER A 160 -16.53 12.80 -7.92
C SER A 160 -15.54 12.05 -7.02
N ALA A 161 -14.50 11.44 -7.61
CA ALA A 161 -13.44 10.73 -6.91
C ALA A 161 -12.36 11.72 -6.46
N ARG A 162 -12.44 12.12 -5.18
CA ARG A 162 -11.47 13.07 -4.59
C ARG A 162 -10.18 12.35 -4.16
N PRO A 163 -8.99 12.94 -4.39
CA PRO A 163 -7.73 12.35 -3.93
C PRO A 163 -7.69 12.19 -2.41
N GLN A 164 -7.19 11.04 -1.94
CA GLN A 164 -6.99 10.76 -0.52
C GLN A 164 -5.67 10.04 -0.27
N SER A 165 -5.09 10.24 0.91
CA SER A 165 -3.97 9.41 1.35
C SER A 165 -4.52 8.05 1.76
N TYR A 166 -4.05 6.99 1.08
CA TYR A 166 -4.46 5.62 1.39
C TYR A 166 -3.22 4.74 1.59
N SER A 167 -3.07 4.21 2.80
CA SER A 167 -2.01 3.27 3.15
C SER A 167 -2.56 1.86 3.20
N LYS A 168 -2.17 1.00 2.25
CA LYS A 168 -2.57 -0.42 2.26
C LYS A 168 -2.19 -1.14 3.55
N TYR A 169 -1.04 -0.79 4.15
CA TYR A 169 -0.64 -1.35 5.45
C TYR A 169 -1.61 -0.94 6.57
N ALA A 170 -1.89 0.36 6.69
CA ALA A 170 -2.77 0.84 7.76
C ALA A 170 -4.20 0.34 7.56
N ALA A 171 -4.65 0.25 6.31
CA ALA A 171 -5.93 -0.34 5.95
C ALA A 171 -6.02 -1.81 6.32
N GLY A 172 -5.00 -2.61 6.00
CA GLY A 172 -4.93 -3.98 6.47
C GLY A 172 -4.98 -4.08 7.99
N VAL A 173 -4.21 -3.27 8.72
CA VAL A 173 -4.19 -3.33 10.19
C VAL A 173 -5.56 -3.04 10.78
N TYR A 174 -6.19 -1.90 10.44
CA TYR A 174 -7.49 -1.56 11.02
C TYR A 174 -8.64 -2.47 10.55
N SER A 175 -8.43 -3.29 9.50
CA SER A 175 -9.45 -4.21 8.99
C SER A 175 -9.32 -5.63 9.56
N LEU A 176 -8.15 -5.97 10.13
CA LEU A 176 -7.86 -7.31 10.65
C LEU A 176 -7.71 -7.36 12.17
N TYR A 177 -7.36 -6.24 12.81
CA TYR A 177 -7.03 -6.22 14.23
C TYR A 177 -7.99 -5.32 15.00
N ASP A 178 -8.59 -5.89 16.05
CA ASP A 178 -9.31 -5.13 17.05
C ASP A 178 -8.36 -4.39 18.01
N GLY A 179 -8.87 -3.38 18.70
CA GLY A 179 -8.13 -2.64 19.72
C GLY A 179 -7.09 -1.64 19.19
N VAL A 180 -6.82 -1.60 17.87
CA VAL A 180 -5.96 -0.57 17.27
C VAL A 180 -6.68 0.78 17.17
N LYS A 181 -5.92 1.86 17.27
CA LYS A 181 -6.47 3.22 17.16
C LYS A 181 -6.90 3.51 15.71
N VAL A 182 -8.15 3.90 15.48
CA VAL A 182 -8.70 4.14 14.11
C VAL A 182 -9.30 5.52 13.89
N ASN A 183 -9.31 6.40 14.90
CA ASN A 183 -10.03 7.67 14.84
C ASN A 183 -9.58 8.57 13.67
N ASN A 184 -8.29 8.56 13.31
CA ASN A 184 -7.79 9.32 12.17
C ASN A 184 -8.14 8.70 10.81
N PHE A 185 -8.60 7.45 10.77
CA PHE A 185 -9.02 6.72 9.57
C PHE A 185 -10.54 6.65 9.39
N LYS A 186 -11.35 7.07 10.39
CA LYS A 186 -12.82 7.07 10.30
C LYS A 186 -13.38 7.69 9.00
N PRO A 187 -12.89 8.85 8.50
CA PRO A 187 -13.37 9.40 7.23
C PRO A 187 -13.11 8.47 6.03
N GLN A 188 -11.92 7.88 5.97
CA GLN A 188 -11.53 6.93 4.91
C GLN A 188 -12.37 5.65 4.99
N ILE A 189 -12.57 5.10 6.19
CA ILE A 189 -13.39 3.91 6.43
C ILE A 189 -14.82 4.13 5.94
N ARG A 190 -15.43 5.29 6.26
CA ARG A 190 -16.79 5.61 5.78
C ARG A 190 -16.90 5.63 4.26
N ILE A 191 -15.90 6.18 3.57
CA ILE A 191 -15.90 6.23 2.10
C ILE A 191 -15.76 4.83 1.51
N VAL A 192 -14.81 4.04 2.02
CA VAL A 192 -14.62 2.65 1.60
C VAL A 192 -15.92 1.86 1.77
N ASN A 193 -16.56 1.95 2.94
CA ASN A 193 -17.82 1.26 3.21
C ASN A 193 -18.94 1.73 2.27
N LYS A 194 -19.06 3.05 2.02
CA LYS A 194 -20.06 3.60 1.08
C LYS A 194 -19.88 3.04 -0.33
N ILE A 195 -18.64 2.93 -0.80
CA ILE A 195 -18.34 2.37 -2.14
C ILE A 195 -18.63 0.87 -2.17
N MET A 196 -18.20 0.12 -1.14
CA MET A 196 -18.44 -1.32 -1.06
C MET A 196 -19.94 -1.68 -0.98
N GLN A 197 -20.77 -0.81 -0.38
CA GLN A 197 -22.22 -0.96 -0.33
C GLN A 197 -22.94 -0.50 -1.61
N GLY A 198 -22.21 -0.08 -2.65
CA GLY A 198 -22.80 0.36 -3.93
C GLY A 198 -23.46 1.73 -3.90
N VAL A 199 -23.44 2.45 -2.77
CA VAL A 199 -24.14 3.74 -2.60
C VAL A 199 -23.51 4.87 -3.46
N PHE A 200 -22.31 4.66 -4.00
CA PHE A 200 -21.68 5.59 -4.95
C PHE A 200 -22.24 5.48 -6.39
N GLN A 201 -23.03 4.46 -6.72
CA GLN A 201 -23.57 4.25 -8.08
C GLN A 201 -24.86 5.02 -8.36
N ASN A 202 -25.55 5.54 -7.34
CA ASN A 202 -26.86 6.18 -7.50
C ASN A 202 -26.84 7.65 -8.02
N GLU A 203 -25.66 8.23 -8.26
CA GLU A 203 -25.54 9.63 -8.71
C GLU A 203 -25.23 9.78 -10.22
N PHE A 204 -25.19 8.67 -10.98
CA PHE A 204 -24.78 8.68 -12.40
C PHE A 204 -25.88 8.30 -13.40
N THR A 205 -27.15 8.41 -13.01
CA THR A 205 -28.26 8.27 -13.95
C THR A 205 -28.67 9.65 -14.47
N HIS A 206 -28.05 10.10 -15.55
CA HIS A 206 -28.55 11.17 -16.41
C HIS A 206 -28.29 10.82 -17.87
#